data_AF-A0AB34DDP3-F1
#
_entry.id   AF-A0AB34DDP3-F1
#
_cell.length_a   1.000
_cell.length_b   1.000
_cell.length_c   1.000
_cell.angle_alpha   90.00
_cell.angle_beta   90.00
_cell.angle_gamma   90.00
#
_symmetry.space_group_name_H-M   'P 1'
#
loop_
_entity.id
_entity.type
_entity.pdbx_description
1 polymer ?
#
loop_
_entity_poly.entity_id
_entity_poly.type
_entity_poly.pdbx_seq_one_letter_code
_entity_poly.pdbx_strand_id
1 'polypeptide(L)'
;MKQKDQLVYNRICLAVRVQKSLKEPFTAKDIRQFSPQWPYTRQFSFLAYNCTDNLPLDEALFVRVERGRYQLVVREIAVAADDAGACASG
;
A
#
# COMPACT_ATOMS: atom_id res chain seq x y z
N MET A 1 -6.25 -6.97 -9.45
CA MET A 1 -4.80 -6.71 -9.63
C MET A 1 -4.12 -7.93 -10.27
N LYS A 2 -3.13 -7.76 -11.17
CA LYS A 2 -2.39 -8.89 -11.77
C LYS A 2 -1.38 -9.48 -10.76
N GLN A 3 -1.06 -10.77 -10.85
CA GLN A 3 -0.13 -11.45 -9.92
C GLN A 3 1.24 -10.76 -9.82
N LYS A 4 1.79 -10.28 -10.94
CA LYS A 4 3.06 -9.54 -10.96
C LYS A 4 3.00 -8.21 -10.21
N ASP A 5 1.85 -7.54 -10.26
CA ASP A 5 1.65 -6.25 -9.60
C ASP A 5 1.52 -6.46 -8.07
N GLN A 6 0.91 -7.56 -7.65
CA GLN A 6 0.83 -7.97 -6.25
C GLN A 6 2.21 -8.26 -5.64
N LEU A 7 3.09 -8.93 -6.39
CA LEU A 7 4.47 -9.19 -5.94
C LEU A 7 5.25 -7.88 -5.75
N VAL A 8 5.10 -6.92 -6.67
CA VAL A 8 5.74 -5.59 -6.55
C VAL A 8 5.19 -4.85 -5.33
N TYR A 9 3.88 -4.83 -5.13
CA TYR A 9 3.25 -4.24 -3.95
C TYR A 9 3.78 -4.85 -2.64
N ASN A 10 3.81 -6.17 -2.53
CA ASN A 10 4.29 -6.85 -1.33
C ASN A 10 5.75 -6.49 -1.02
N ARG A 11 6.60 -6.37 -2.05
CA ARG A 11 7.99 -5.92 -1.88
C ARG A 11 8.10 -4.47 -1.41
N ILE A 12 7.27 -3.57 -1.93
CA ILE A 12 7.18 -2.18 -1.46
C ILE A 12 6.76 -2.16 0.01
N CYS A 13 5.72 -2.91 0.39
CA CYS A 13 5.26 -3.03 1.77
C CYS A 13 6.36 -3.50 2.72
N LEU A 14 7.11 -4.54 2.34
CA LEU A 14 8.25 -5.03 3.13
C LEU A 14 9.35 -3.96 3.26
N ALA A 15 9.68 -3.27 2.17
CA ALA A 15 10.72 -2.24 2.14
C ALA A 15 10.36 -1.04 3.05
N VAL A 16 9.09 -0.63 3.08
CA VAL A 16 8.61 0.50 3.90
C VAL A 16 8.40 0.09 5.36
N ARG A 17 7.69 -1.01 5.61
CA ARG A 17 7.22 -1.35 6.96
C ARG A 17 8.26 -2.11 7.77
N VAL A 18 8.96 -3.05 7.14
CA VAL A 18 9.86 -3.98 7.84
C VAL A 18 11.31 -3.52 7.70
N GLN A 19 11.81 -3.37 6.47
CA GLN A 19 13.22 -3.10 6.21
C GLN A 19 13.60 -1.63 6.43
N LYS A 20 12.62 -0.72 6.43
CA LYS A 20 12.84 0.74 6.50
C LYS A 20 13.81 1.25 5.42
N SER A 21 13.91 0.54 4.30
CA SER A 21 14.82 0.83 3.19
C SER A 21 14.18 1.77 2.16
N LEU A 22 12.85 1.80 2.07
CA LEU A 22 12.10 2.77 1.29
C LEU A 22 11.44 3.78 2.23
N LYS A 23 11.80 5.05 2.10
CA LYS A 23 11.21 6.13 2.89
C LYS A 23 9.94 6.66 2.24
N GLU A 24 8.94 6.94 3.05
CA GLU A 24 7.72 7.60 2.64
C GLU A 24 7.86 9.13 2.80
N PRO A 25 7.29 9.93 1.88
CA PRO A 25 6.67 9.50 0.63
C PRO A 25 7.69 9.11 -0.44
N PHE A 26 7.35 8.11 -1.25
CA PHE A 26 8.19 7.57 -2.34
C PHE A 26 7.62 7.89 -3.73
N THR A 27 8.47 7.76 -4.75
CA THR A 27 8.16 8.05 -6.15
C THR A 27 8.22 6.79 -7.02
N ALA A 28 7.77 6.89 -8.27
CA ALA A 28 7.93 5.84 -9.28
C ALA A 28 9.41 5.44 -9.47
N LYS A 29 10.34 6.39 -9.33
CA LYS A 29 11.78 6.13 -9.45
C LYS A 29 12.30 5.25 -8.30
N ASP A 30 11.79 5.46 -7.09
CA ASP A 30 12.25 4.72 -5.90
C ASP A 30 11.77 3.27 -5.91
N ILE A 31 10.60 3.01 -6.50
CA ILE A 31 10.06 1.65 -6.63
C ILE A 31 10.62 0.87 -7.83
N ARG A 32 11.45 1.51 -8.67
CA ARG A 32 12.08 0.88 -9.84
C ARG A 32 12.89 -0.35 -9.46
N GLN A 33 13.53 -0.35 -8.30
CA GLN A 33 14.30 -1.49 -7.78
C GLN A 33 13.45 -2.74 -7.56
N PHE A 34 12.15 -2.59 -7.27
CA PHE A 34 11.22 -3.72 -7.08
C PHE A 34 10.60 -4.20 -8.38
N SER A 35 10.68 -3.39 -9.44
CA SER A 35 10.06 -3.60 -10.76
C SER A 35 11.01 -3.25 -11.92
N PRO A 36 12.23 -3.83 -11.97
CA PRO A 36 13.26 -3.42 -12.93
C PRO A 36 12.87 -3.68 -14.39
N GLN A 37 11.97 -4.63 -14.62
CA GLN A 37 11.46 -4.98 -15.95
C GLN A 37 10.34 -4.03 -16.43
N TRP A 38 9.85 -3.14 -15.58
CA TRP A 38 8.75 -2.25 -15.94
C TRP A 38 9.30 -0.97 -16.58
N PRO A 39 8.67 -0.48 -17.66
CA PRO A 39 8.95 0.88 -18.12
C PRO A 39 8.50 1.89 -17.05
N TYR A 40 9.15 3.05 -17.03
CA TYR A 40 8.86 4.11 -16.07
C TYR A 40 7.39 4.55 -16.09
N THR A 41 6.79 4.59 -17.30
CA THR A 41 5.36 4.89 -17.47
C THR A 41 4.48 3.90 -16.73
N ARG A 42 4.81 2.60 -16.75
CA ARG A 42 4.07 1.57 -16.01
C ARG A 42 4.24 1.72 -14.49
N GLN A 43 5.43 2.05 -14.01
CA GLN A 43 5.67 2.31 -12.58
C GLN A 43 4.83 3.48 -12.08
N PHE A 44 4.81 4.57 -12.86
CA PHE A 44 3.98 5.73 -12.57
C PHE A 44 2.49 5.38 -12.60
N SER A 45 2.01 4.73 -13.66
CA SER A 45 0.60 4.34 -13.79
C SER A 45 0.18 3.36 -12.71
N PHE A 46 1.06 2.47 -12.25
CA PHE A 46 0.77 1.55 -11.15
C PHE A 46 0.50 2.31 -9.84
N LEU A 47 1.34 3.28 -9.49
CA LEU A 47 1.12 4.09 -8.29
C LEU A 47 -0.14 4.97 -8.42
N ALA A 48 -0.29 5.64 -9.56
CA ALA A 48 -1.42 6.52 -9.81
C ALA A 48 -2.75 5.75 -9.82
N TYR A 49 -2.82 4.62 -10.52
CA TYR A 49 -4.06 3.83 -10.62
C TYR A 49 -4.48 3.23 -9.28
N ASN A 50 -3.52 2.82 -8.44
CA ASN A 50 -3.83 2.16 -7.17
C ASN A 50 -3.85 3.14 -5.97
N CYS A 51 -3.99 4.44 -6.21
CA CYS A 51 -4.12 5.43 -5.13
C CYS A 51 -5.56 5.82 -4.83
N THR A 52 -5.76 6.44 -3.67
CA THR A 52 -7.05 6.97 -3.17
C THR A 52 -7.72 8.00 -4.08
N ASP A 53 -7.01 8.58 -5.04
CA ASP A 53 -7.60 9.50 -6.02
C ASP A 53 -8.45 8.76 -7.07
N ASN A 54 -8.12 7.48 -7.33
CA ASN A 54 -8.74 6.69 -8.39
C ASN A 54 -9.52 5.47 -7.88
N LEU A 55 -9.22 5.02 -6.65
CA LEU A 55 -9.89 3.88 -6.01
C LEU A 55 -10.45 4.27 -4.65
N PRO A 56 -11.55 3.63 -4.21
CA PRO A 56 -12.07 3.81 -2.86
C PRO A 56 -11.06 3.30 -1.83
N LEU A 57 -11.16 3.77 -0.58
CA LEU A 57 -10.15 3.57 0.47
C LEU A 57 -9.89 2.09 0.80
N ASP A 58 -10.92 1.26 0.70
CA ASP A 58 -10.90 -0.19 0.92
C ASP A 58 -10.15 -0.96 -0.18
N GLU A 59 -10.08 -0.39 -1.39
CA GLU A 59 -9.33 -0.95 -2.52
C GLU A 59 -7.98 -0.28 -2.75
N ALA A 60 -7.83 0.99 -2.35
CA ALA A 60 -6.62 1.75 -2.52
C ALA A 60 -5.43 1.12 -1.78
N LEU A 61 -4.28 1.13 -2.44
CA LEU A 61 -3.01 0.66 -1.90
C LEU A 61 -2.12 1.82 -1.47
N PHE A 62 -2.29 2.96 -2.13
CA PHE A 62 -1.47 4.15 -1.93
C PHE A 62 -2.29 5.40 -1.62
N VAL A 63 -1.71 6.32 -0.86
CA VAL A 63 -2.21 7.69 -0.72
C VAL A 63 -1.28 8.60 -1.50
N ARG A 64 -1.84 9.45 -2.36
CA ARG A 64 -1.06 10.46 -3.07
C ARG A 64 -0.98 11.72 -2.22
N VAL A 65 0.22 12.02 -1.72
CA VAL A 65 0.44 13.23 -0.91
C VAL A 65 0.77 14.45 -1.77
N GLU A 66 1.47 14.24 -2.88
CA GLU A 66 1.83 15.29 -3.84
C GLU A 66 1.90 14.70 -5.27
N ARG A 67 2.10 15.56 -6.28
CA ARG A 67 2.25 15.10 -7.66
C ARG A 67 3.44 14.13 -7.80
N GLY A 68 3.12 12.84 -7.95
CA GLY A 68 4.13 11.79 -8.16
C GLY A 68 4.76 11.24 -6.87
N ARG A 69 4.23 11.60 -5.70
CA ARG A 69 4.71 11.15 -4.39
C ARG A 69 3.60 10.43 -3.64
N TYR A 70 3.90 9.25 -3.14
CA TYR A 70 2.93 8.31 -2.60
C TYR A 70 3.37 7.75 -1.25
N GLN A 71 2.41 7.36 -0.44
CA GLN A 71 2.58 6.61 0.80
C GLN A 71 1.71 5.34 0.73
N LEU A 72 2.00 4.33 1.53
CA LEU A 72 1.12 3.19 1.73
C LEU A 72 -0.12 3.62 2.50
N VAL A 73 -1.28 3.08 2.10
CA VAL A 73 -2.49 3.22 2.91
C VAL A 73 -2.26 2.51 4.24
N VAL A 74 -2.42 3.25 5.34
CA VAL A 74 -2.49 2.67 6.68
C VAL A 74 -3.88 2.07 6.83
N ARG A 75 -3.96 0.75 6.70
CA ARG A 75 -5.14 0.02 7.15
C ARG A 75 -4.93 -0.20 8.63
N GLU A 76 -5.57 0.60 9.47
CA GLU A 76 -5.80 0.20 10.84
C GLU A 76 -6.49 -1.16 10.75
N ILE A 77 -5.84 -2.19 11.27
CA ILE A 77 -6.52 -3.45 11.50
C ILE A 77 -7.58 -3.05 12.52
N ALA A 78 -8.83 -2.90 12.07
CA ALA A 78 -9.96 -2.89 12.97
C ALA A 78 -9.89 -4.25 13.68
N VAL A 79 -9.24 -4.27 14.83
CA VAL A 79 -9.41 -5.34 15.79
C VAL A 79 -10.87 -5.20 16.17
N ALA A 80 -11.72 -6.00 15.53
CA ALA A 80 -13.03 -6.29 16.04
C ALA A 80 -12.79 -6.87 17.43
N ALA A 81 -12.79 -5.99 18.42
CA ALA A 81 -13.08 -6.37 19.78
C ALA A 81 -14.53 -6.82 19.74
N ASP A 82 -14.74 -8.09 19.41
CA ASP A 82 -15.97 -8.81 19.77
C ASP A 82 -15.98 -8.86 21.31
N ASP A 83 -16.44 -7.76 21.88
CA ASP A 83 -16.80 -7.60 23.27
C ASP A 83 -18.14 -8.34 23.46
N ALA A 84 -18.06 -9.64 23.73
CA ALA A 84 -19.18 -10.42 24.23
C ALA A 84 -18.86 -10.96 25.62
N GLY A 85 -18.73 -10.03 26.57
CA GLY A 85 -18.93 -10.32 27.97
C GLY A 85 -20.35 -10.86 28.20
N ALA A 86 -20.44 -12.10 28.64
CA ALA A 86 -21.59 -12.61 29.39
C ALA A 86 -21.09 -13.58 30.47
N CYS A 87 -20.51 -13.01 31.53
CA CYS A 87 -20.52 -13.67 32.84
C CYS A 87 -21.97 -13.66 33.32
N ALA A 88 -22.68 -14.77 33.16
CA ALA A 88 -23.89 -15.04 33.92
C ALA A 88 -23.53 -15.98 35.08
N SER A 89 -23.32 -15.39 36.26
CA SER A 89 -23.43 -16.08 37.54
C SER A 89 -24.89 -16.03 38.00
N GLY A 90 -25.42 -17.14 38.50
CA GLY A 90 -26.76 -17.21 39.11
C GLY A 90 -27.36 -18.59 39.04
#